data_AF-A0A2D4G687-F1
#
_entry.id   AF-A0A2D4G687-F1
#
_cell.length_a   1.000
_cell.length_b   1.000
_cell.length_c   1.000
_cell.angle_alpha   90.00
_cell.angle_beta   90.00
_cell.angle_gamma   90.00
#
_symmetry.space_group_name_H-M   'P 1'
#
loop_
_entity.id
_entity.type
_entity.pdbx_description
1 polymer ?
#
loop_
_entity_poly.entity_id
_entity_poly.type
_entity_poly.pdbx_seq_one_letter_code
_entity_poly.pdbx_strand_id
1 'polypeptide(L)'
;ALSDVPSESNPFCAQMVSNQRVTTESHFQDVRLLEFDIAGSGIEYAAGDVVMIQPRNGAEEVRLFCDLLRLDPDACFTLRPTEAGTSLPAHLPQPCTVGYLATHYLDITCVPRRSFFEFLSHFSPNDLERSKLQEFSSAQGQEERYAYCNRPRRTVLEVLCDFPHTTCAIPWNYLPDLIPPVRPRAFSIASSILMHPNRIQILLAVVRYKTSLSKARRGLCSTWLASLNPQNEVVRVPLWVKKGTLRFPGEPGTPAVMIGPGTGVAVFR
;
A
#
# COMPACT_ATOMS: atom_id res chain seq x y z
N ALA A 1 -19.99 -25.20 4.55
CA ALA A 1 -18.74 -24.89 3.83
C ALA A 1 -17.75 -24.40 4.87
N LEU A 2 -16.59 -25.06 5.02
CA LEU A 2 -15.51 -24.53 5.85
C LEU A 2 -15.19 -23.13 5.28
N SER A 3 -15.45 -22.07 6.05
CA SER A 3 -15.04 -20.74 5.61
C SER A 3 -13.52 -20.74 5.56
N ASP A 4 -12.95 -20.67 4.35
CA ASP A 4 -11.50 -20.56 4.20
C ASP A 4 -11.02 -19.38 5.03
N VAL A 5 -10.09 -19.64 5.95
CA VAL A 5 -9.51 -18.61 6.82
C VAL A 5 -8.93 -17.52 5.93
N PRO A 6 -9.24 -16.23 6.19
CA PRO A 6 -8.77 -15.14 5.36
C PRO A 6 -7.25 -15.16 5.15
N SER A 7 -6.84 -14.89 3.92
CA SER A 7 -5.45 -15.00 3.49
C SER A 7 -5.09 -13.90 2.48
N GLU A 8 -3.85 -13.92 2.00
CA GLU A 8 -3.38 -12.95 1.01
C GLU A 8 -4.10 -13.06 -0.34
N SER A 9 -4.52 -14.26 -0.74
CA SER A 9 -5.30 -14.49 -1.96
C SER A 9 -6.80 -14.25 -1.78
N ASN A 10 -7.30 -14.35 -0.55
CA ASN A 10 -8.70 -14.12 -0.20
C ASN A 10 -8.81 -13.33 1.12
N PRO A 11 -8.57 -12.00 1.08
CA PRO A 11 -8.60 -11.16 2.28
C PRO A 11 -10.04 -10.96 2.76
N PHE A 12 -10.21 -10.81 4.07
CA PHE A 12 -11.51 -10.46 4.65
C PHE A 12 -11.73 -8.96 4.60
N CYS A 13 -12.82 -8.53 3.97
CA CYS A 13 -13.22 -7.11 3.90
C CYS A 13 -13.89 -6.66 5.19
N ALA A 14 -13.06 -6.43 6.23
CA ALA A 14 -13.49 -6.04 7.57
C ALA A 14 -14.06 -4.62 7.59
N GLN A 15 -15.17 -4.42 8.29
CA GLN A 15 -15.71 -3.07 8.48
C GLN A 15 -14.83 -2.30 9.47
N MET A 16 -14.41 -1.09 9.11
CA MET A 16 -13.78 -0.18 10.07
C MET A 16 -14.86 0.35 11.01
N VAL A 17 -14.71 0.11 12.31
CA VAL A 17 -15.65 0.51 13.36
C VAL A 17 -15.25 1.84 13.97
N SER A 18 -13.94 2.05 14.16
CA SER A 18 -13.40 3.27 14.77
C SER A 18 -12.11 3.70 14.10
N ASN A 19 -11.91 5.02 14.03
CA ASN A 19 -10.69 5.68 13.59
C ASN A 19 -10.43 6.89 14.48
N GLN A 20 -9.69 6.70 15.57
CA GLN A 20 -9.52 7.73 16.60
C GLN A 20 -8.05 8.12 16.74
N ARG A 21 -7.75 9.42 16.66
CA ARG A 21 -6.43 9.95 17.05
C ARG A 21 -6.25 9.82 18.56
N VAL A 22 -5.15 9.20 18.98
CA VAL A 22 -4.80 8.97 20.39
C VAL A 22 -3.73 9.93 20.90
N THR A 23 -2.99 10.59 20.00
CA THR A 23 -2.12 11.71 20.37
C THR A 23 -2.91 13.02 20.46
N THR A 24 -2.43 13.97 21.27
CA THR A 24 -3.00 15.32 21.26
C THR A 24 -2.83 15.96 19.88
N GLU A 25 -3.73 16.88 19.51
CA GLU A 25 -3.67 17.55 18.20
C GLU A 25 -2.35 18.29 17.97
N SER A 26 -1.78 18.85 19.05
CA SER A 26 -0.50 19.55 19.09
C SER A 26 0.72 18.64 18.96
N HIS A 27 0.58 17.31 19.14
CA HIS A 27 1.70 16.39 18.98
C HIS A 27 2.10 16.28 17.51
N PHE A 28 3.41 16.29 17.23
CA PHE A 28 3.94 16.31 15.87
C PHE A 28 3.57 15.05 15.06
N GLN A 29 3.36 13.92 15.73
CA GLN A 29 2.96 12.65 15.11
C GLN A 29 1.46 12.40 15.35
N ASP A 30 0.69 12.29 14.27
CA ASP A 30 -0.69 11.78 14.32
C ASP A 30 -0.62 10.25 14.49
N VAL A 31 -0.99 9.77 15.68
CA VAL A 31 -1.09 8.33 15.96
C VAL A 31 -2.56 8.02 16.21
N ARG A 32 -3.05 6.97 15.56
CA ARG A 32 -4.46 6.57 15.61
C ARG A 32 -4.63 5.15 16.10
N LEU A 33 -5.65 4.94 16.90
CA LEU A 33 -6.19 3.62 17.21
C LEU A 33 -7.32 3.35 16.22
N LEU A 34 -7.14 2.35 15.37
CA LEU A 34 -8.17 1.90 14.44
C LEU A 34 -8.73 0.59 14.93
N GLU A 35 -10.04 0.38 14.75
CA GLU A 35 -10.72 -0.86 15.09
C GLU A 35 -11.49 -1.41 13.90
N PHE A 36 -11.41 -2.72 13.70
CA PHE A 36 -12.05 -3.45 12.61
C PHE A 36 -12.95 -4.57 13.15
N ASP A 37 -14.15 -4.69 12.58
CA ASP A 37 -15.07 -5.80 12.81
C ASP A 37 -14.65 -7.02 11.98
N ILE A 38 -14.36 -8.12 12.65
CA ILE A 38 -14.00 -9.41 12.06
C ILE A 38 -15.04 -10.51 12.34
N ALA A 39 -16.26 -10.16 12.76
CA ALA A 39 -17.33 -11.12 13.00
C ALA A 39 -17.64 -11.94 11.73
N GLY A 40 -17.82 -13.25 11.91
CA GLY A 40 -18.11 -14.17 10.80
C GLY A 40 -16.92 -14.45 9.86
N SER A 41 -15.74 -13.89 10.13
CA SER A 41 -14.55 -14.11 9.30
C SER A 41 -13.83 -15.44 9.56
N GLY A 42 -14.05 -16.05 10.73
CA GLY A 42 -13.25 -17.18 11.20
C GLY A 42 -11.80 -16.82 11.56
N ILE A 43 -11.45 -15.52 11.62
CA ILE A 43 -10.10 -15.08 12.01
C ILE A 43 -9.90 -15.33 13.50
N GLU A 44 -8.83 -16.08 13.80
CA GLU A 44 -8.30 -16.25 15.15
C GLU A 44 -6.90 -15.67 15.25
N TYR A 45 -6.62 -14.95 16.34
CA TYR A 45 -5.32 -14.35 16.58
C TYR A 45 -4.97 -14.36 18.07
N ALA A 46 -3.67 -14.32 18.35
CA ALA A 46 -3.12 -14.19 19.70
C ALA A 46 -2.36 -12.87 19.84
N ALA A 47 -2.11 -12.45 21.08
CA ALA A 47 -1.22 -11.32 21.34
C ALA A 47 0.17 -11.58 20.72
N GLY A 48 0.68 -10.59 19.98
CA GLY A 48 1.90 -10.71 19.19
C GLY A 48 1.70 -11.06 17.72
N ASP A 49 0.51 -11.53 17.32
CA ASP A 49 0.16 -11.72 15.91
C ASP A 49 0.08 -10.38 15.15
N VAL A 50 0.17 -10.47 13.82
CA VAL A 50 0.23 -9.31 12.92
C VAL A 50 -0.98 -9.34 11.99
N VAL A 51 -1.65 -8.21 11.84
CA VAL A 51 -2.66 -8.02 10.80
C VAL A 51 -2.01 -7.42 9.56
N MET A 52 -2.28 -8.04 8.42
CA MET A 52 -1.91 -7.54 7.11
C MET A 52 -3.09 -6.78 6.53
N ILE A 53 -2.86 -5.56 6.07
CA ILE A 53 -3.88 -4.71 5.45
C ILE A 53 -3.47 -4.45 4.00
N GLN A 54 -4.40 -4.67 3.06
CA GLN A 54 -4.21 -4.31 1.65
C GLN A 54 -4.68 -2.87 1.41
N PRO A 55 -3.76 -1.91 1.15
CA PRO A 55 -4.15 -0.54 0.89
C PRO A 55 -4.58 -0.33 -0.57
N ARG A 56 -5.13 0.85 -0.84
CA ARG A 56 -5.44 1.33 -2.19
C ARG A 56 -4.94 2.77 -2.39
N ASN A 57 -4.75 3.16 -3.64
CA ASN A 57 -4.40 4.53 -4.00
C ASN A 57 -5.57 5.49 -3.78
N GLY A 58 -5.25 6.77 -3.59
CA GLY A 58 -6.25 7.84 -3.47
C GLY A 58 -6.83 8.22 -4.83
N ALA A 59 -8.06 8.73 -4.82
CA ALA A 59 -8.76 9.14 -6.04
C ALA A 59 -8.01 10.23 -6.84
N GLU A 60 -7.34 11.15 -6.14
CA GLU A 60 -6.53 12.20 -6.79
C GLU A 60 -5.32 11.62 -7.53
N GLU A 61 -4.60 10.68 -6.92
CA GLU A 61 -3.47 9.99 -7.54
C GLU A 61 -3.90 9.13 -8.72
N VAL A 62 -5.04 8.43 -8.61
CA VAL A 62 -5.60 7.62 -9.70
C VAL A 62 -6.05 8.48 -10.87
N ARG A 63 -6.71 9.62 -10.61
CA ARG A 63 -7.10 10.56 -11.67
C ARG A 63 -5.87 11.10 -12.39
N LEU A 64 -4.86 11.58 -11.65
CA LEU A 64 -3.61 12.07 -12.24
C LEU A 64 -2.92 10.98 -13.09
N PHE A 65 -2.90 9.74 -12.62
CA PHE A 65 -2.36 8.62 -13.38
C PHE A 65 -3.06 8.43 -14.73
N CYS A 66 -4.39 8.42 -14.72
CA CYS A 66 -5.20 8.27 -15.94
C CYS A 66 -4.99 9.47 -16.88
N ASP A 67 -4.98 10.69 -16.34
CA ASP A 67 -4.78 11.92 -17.13
C ASP A 67 -3.42 11.93 -17.84
N LEU A 68 -2.34 11.57 -17.12
CA LEU A 68 -0.98 11.54 -17.67
C LEU A 68 -0.83 10.55 -18.82
N LEU A 69 -1.42 9.36 -18.67
CA LEU A 69 -1.37 8.28 -19.66
C LEU A 69 -2.49 8.36 -20.71
N ARG A 70 -3.40 9.35 -20.58
CA ARG A 70 -4.59 9.52 -21.42
C ARG A 70 -5.47 8.27 -21.47
N LEU A 71 -5.65 7.65 -20.31
CA LEU A 71 -6.49 6.46 -20.15
C LEU A 71 -7.87 6.87 -19.66
N ASP A 72 -8.90 6.21 -20.19
CA ASP A 72 -10.25 6.29 -19.64
C ASP A 72 -10.33 5.37 -18.40
N PRO A 73 -10.60 5.89 -17.19
CA PRO A 73 -10.70 5.08 -15.98
C PRO A 73 -11.82 4.04 -16.04
N ASP A 74 -12.86 4.27 -16.84
CA ASP A 74 -14.02 3.36 -16.98
C ASP A 74 -13.83 2.33 -18.10
N ALA A 75 -12.75 2.43 -18.89
CA ALA A 75 -12.45 1.46 -19.92
C ALA A 75 -12.22 0.06 -19.32
N CYS A 76 -13.01 -0.89 -19.80
CA CYS A 76 -12.93 -2.30 -19.40
C CYS A 76 -11.91 -3.06 -20.24
N PHE A 77 -11.14 -3.93 -19.60
CA PHE A 77 -10.22 -4.86 -20.26
C PHE A 77 -10.24 -6.22 -19.57
N THR A 78 -9.58 -7.20 -20.19
CA THR A 78 -9.37 -8.53 -19.62
C THR A 78 -7.88 -8.84 -19.66
N LEU A 79 -7.33 -9.21 -18.51
CA LEU A 79 -5.95 -9.68 -18.42
C LEU A 79 -5.87 -11.11 -18.92
N ARG A 80 -4.86 -11.39 -19.73
CA ARG A 80 -4.52 -12.74 -20.16
C ARG A 80 -3.04 -12.97 -19.88
N PRO A 81 -2.68 -14.06 -19.19
CA PRO A 81 -1.28 -14.42 -19.05
C PRO A 81 -0.65 -14.62 -20.43
N THR A 82 0.53 -14.03 -20.64
CA THR A 82 1.30 -14.26 -21.87
C THR A 82 1.88 -15.69 -21.91
N GLU A 83 2.19 -16.25 -20.74
CA GLU A 83 2.74 -17.60 -20.59
C GLU A 83 1.72 -18.56 -19.96
N ALA A 84 1.65 -19.79 -20.49
CA ALA A 84 0.79 -20.84 -19.96
C ALA A 84 1.22 -21.24 -18.53
N GLY A 85 0.25 -21.37 -17.62
CA GLY A 85 0.49 -21.75 -16.22
C GLY A 85 0.70 -20.57 -15.26
N THR A 86 0.83 -19.35 -15.78
CA THR A 86 0.89 -18.14 -14.93
C THR A 86 -0.53 -17.76 -14.47
N SER A 87 -0.71 -17.71 -13.15
CA SER A 87 -1.99 -17.28 -12.55
C SER A 87 -2.09 -15.75 -12.55
N LEU A 88 -3.30 -15.24 -12.81
CA LEU A 88 -3.59 -13.82 -12.63
C LEU A 88 -3.73 -13.49 -11.14
N PRO A 89 -3.48 -12.23 -10.75
CA PRO A 89 -3.75 -11.79 -9.38
C PRO A 89 -5.22 -12.07 -9.00
N ALA A 90 -5.43 -12.88 -7.95
CA ALA A 90 -6.76 -13.38 -7.57
C ALA A 90 -7.79 -12.27 -7.27
N HIS A 91 -7.33 -11.10 -6.85
CA HIS A 91 -8.17 -9.96 -6.45
C HIS A 91 -8.45 -8.97 -7.60
N LEU A 92 -7.95 -9.22 -8.80
CA LEU A 92 -8.30 -8.43 -9.99
C LEU A 92 -9.54 -9.03 -10.66
N PRO A 93 -10.71 -8.35 -10.61
CA PRO A 93 -11.91 -8.83 -11.27
C PRO A 93 -11.68 -8.93 -12.78
N GLN A 94 -12.31 -9.89 -13.43
CA GLN A 94 -12.30 -10.03 -14.89
C GLN A 94 -13.74 -10.00 -15.39
N PRO A 95 -14.15 -9.02 -16.21
CA PRO A 95 -13.37 -7.87 -16.71
C PRO A 95 -12.99 -6.88 -15.59
N CYS A 96 -11.92 -6.11 -15.81
CA CYS A 96 -11.40 -5.08 -14.92
C CYS A 96 -11.50 -3.70 -15.58
N THR A 97 -11.68 -2.63 -14.81
CA THR A 97 -11.54 -1.26 -15.31
C THR A 97 -10.14 -0.72 -15.06
N VAL A 98 -9.69 0.24 -15.87
CA VAL A 98 -8.40 0.93 -15.66
C VAL A 98 -8.35 1.59 -14.28
N GLY A 99 -9.45 2.22 -13.86
CA GLY A 99 -9.58 2.83 -12.55
C GLY A 99 -9.42 1.82 -11.42
N TYR A 100 -10.01 0.62 -11.54
CA TYR A 100 -9.86 -0.44 -10.53
C TYR A 100 -8.42 -0.93 -10.45
N LEU A 101 -7.77 -1.17 -11.60
CA LEU A 101 -6.36 -1.57 -11.68
C LEU A 101 -5.44 -0.55 -11.00
N ALA A 102 -5.60 0.74 -11.34
CA ALA A 102 -4.81 1.83 -10.76
C ALA A 102 -5.11 2.04 -9.27
N THR A 103 -6.35 1.81 -8.83
CA THR A 103 -6.74 1.98 -7.42
C THR A 103 -6.20 0.86 -6.54
N HIS A 104 -6.38 -0.39 -6.97
CA HIS A 104 -6.21 -1.56 -6.10
C HIS A 104 -4.93 -2.35 -6.34
N TYR A 105 -4.34 -2.25 -7.53
CA TYR A 105 -3.25 -3.12 -7.93
C TYR A 105 -1.93 -2.38 -8.16
N LEU A 106 -1.88 -1.29 -8.94
CA LEU A 106 -0.60 -0.65 -9.28
C LEU A 106 -0.09 0.28 -8.17
N ASP A 107 1.14 0.11 -7.67
CA ASP A 107 1.75 1.02 -6.70
C ASP A 107 2.29 2.29 -7.39
N ILE A 108 1.40 3.13 -7.89
CA ILE A 108 1.70 4.38 -8.62
C ILE A 108 2.38 5.46 -7.73
N THR A 109 2.46 5.20 -6.41
CA THR A 109 3.10 6.09 -5.44
C THR A 109 4.46 5.58 -4.95
N CYS A 110 4.91 4.42 -5.41
CA CYS A 110 6.21 3.88 -5.02
C CYS A 110 7.37 4.66 -5.66
N VAL A 111 8.56 4.53 -5.07
CA VAL A 111 9.80 5.00 -5.71
C VAL A 111 10.18 4.01 -6.82
N PRO A 112 10.27 4.44 -8.09
CA PRO A 112 10.54 3.53 -9.21
C PRO A 112 11.94 2.90 -9.12
N ARG A 113 12.03 1.64 -9.55
CA ARG A 113 13.29 0.89 -9.63
C ARG A 113 14.08 1.29 -10.87
N ARG A 114 15.34 0.85 -10.96
CA ARG A 114 16.18 1.04 -12.15
C ARG A 114 15.50 0.54 -13.43
N SER A 115 14.91 -0.65 -13.40
CA SER A 115 14.21 -1.25 -14.54
C SER A 115 13.06 -0.39 -15.08
N PHE A 116 12.40 0.40 -14.23
CA PHE A 116 11.35 1.32 -14.67
C PHE A 116 11.89 2.35 -15.67
N PHE A 117 13.04 2.96 -15.36
CA PHE A 117 13.69 3.93 -16.26
C PHE A 117 14.16 3.26 -17.55
N GLU A 118 14.60 2.01 -17.46
CA GLU A 118 15.08 1.24 -18.61
C GLU A 118 13.93 0.97 -19.59
N PHE A 119 12.80 0.48 -19.09
CA PHE A 119 11.58 0.30 -19.89
C PHE A 119 11.10 1.61 -20.51
N LEU A 120 11.03 2.70 -19.71
CA LEU A 120 10.63 4.00 -20.25
C LEU A 120 11.52 4.47 -21.40
N SER A 121 12.82 4.20 -21.34
CA SER A 121 13.74 4.61 -22.41
C SER A 121 13.40 3.98 -23.77
N HIS A 122 12.85 2.76 -23.79
CA HIS A 122 12.42 2.09 -25.01
C HIS A 122 11.15 2.69 -25.64
N PHE A 123 10.29 3.30 -24.82
CA PHE A 123 9.06 3.93 -25.28
C PHE A 123 9.26 5.40 -25.65
N SER A 124 10.40 5.99 -25.31
CA SER A 124 10.62 7.43 -25.40
C SER A 124 10.79 7.92 -26.85
N PRO A 125 9.84 8.72 -27.39
CA PRO A 125 9.94 9.29 -28.72
C PRO A 125 10.83 10.54 -28.78
N ASN A 126 11.24 11.07 -27.61
CA ASN A 126 12.04 12.28 -27.49
C ASN A 126 13.48 11.90 -27.12
N ASP A 127 14.45 12.38 -27.90
CA ASP A 127 15.86 11.99 -27.74
C ASP A 127 16.45 12.43 -26.39
N LEU A 128 16.08 13.61 -25.89
CA LEU A 128 16.57 14.12 -24.61
C LEU A 128 16.03 13.30 -23.43
N GLU A 129 14.73 13.04 -23.43
CA GLU A 129 14.11 12.17 -22.42
C GLU A 129 14.71 10.76 -22.48
N ARG A 130 14.83 10.18 -23.68
CA ARG A 130 15.42 8.86 -23.88
C ARG A 130 16.84 8.77 -23.34
N SER A 131 17.71 9.71 -23.69
CA SER A 131 19.09 9.75 -23.19
C SER A 131 19.14 9.87 -21.67
N LYS A 132 18.28 10.69 -21.06
CA LYS A 132 18.24 10.82 -19.59
C LYS A 132 17.73 9.55 -18.90
N LEU A 133 16.72 8.89 -19.47
CA LEU A 133 16.20 7.62 -18.98
C LEU A 133 17.26 6.50 -19.09
N GLN A 134 18.01 6.46 -20.19
CA GLN A 134 19.14 5.54 -20.38
C GLN A 134 20.26 5.80 -19.36
N GLU A 135 20.58 7.07 -19.10
CA GLU A 135 21.56 7.46 -18.07
C GLU A 135 21.15 6.92 -16.70
N PHE A 136 19.91 7.18 -16.26
CA PHE A 136 19.38 6.67 -14.99
C PHE A 136 19.37 5.13 -14.91
N SER A 137 19.32 4.48 -16.06
CA SER A 137 19.30 3.02 -16.20
C SER A 137 20.71 2.42 -16.32
N SER A 138 21.76 3.22 -16.41
CA SER A 138 23.13 2.76 -16.54
C SER A 138 23.82 2.59 -15.18
N ALA A 139 24.97 1.90 -15.16
CA ALA A 139 25.80 1.82 -13.96
C ALA A 139 26.46 3.17 -13.64
N GLN A 140 26.83 3.93 -14.67
CA GLN A 140 27.47 5.25 -14.54
C GLN A 140 26.49 6.28 -13.95
N GLY A 141 25.23 6.27 -14.37
CA GLY A 141 24.18 7.19 -13.91
C GLY A 141 23.51 6.82 -12.57
N GLN A 142 24.14 5.93 -11.78
CA GLN A 142 23.56 5.46 -10.52
C GLN A 142 23.41 6.59 -9.49
N GLU A 143 24.39 7.49 -9.42
CA GLU A 143 24.39 8.61 -8.49
C GLU A 143 23.32 9.65 -8.87
N GLU A 144 23.20 9.95 -10.16
CA GLU A 144 22.21 10.85 -10.72
C GLU A 144 20.80 10.31 -10.50
N ARG A 145 20.56 9.02 -10.75
CA ARG A 145 19.28 8.37 -10.41
C ARG A 145 19.02 8.42 -8.90
N TYR A 146 20.04 8.25 -8.06
CA TYR A 146 19.87 8.34 -6.61
C TYR A 146 19.49 9.76 -6.18
N ALA A 147 20.17 10.78 -6.69
CA ALA A 147 19.89 12.18 -6.41
C ALA A 147 18.51 12.62 -6.94
N TYR A 148 18.14 12.19 -8.14
CA TYR A 148 16.86 12.49 -8.76
C TYR A 148 15.71 11.71 -8.12
N CYS A 149 15.84 10.41 -7.89
CA CYS A 149 14.70 9.58 -7.51
C CYS A 149 14.71 9.18 -6.03
N ASN A 150 15.75 8.46 -5.60
CA ASN A 150 15.76 7.80 -4.30
C ASN A 150 15.86 8.77 -3.12
N ARG A 151 16.77 9.74 -3.20
CA ARG A 151 17.04 10.73 -2.14
C ARG A 151 15.80 11.59 -1.84
N PRO A 152 15.10 12.16 -2.82
CA PRO A 152 13.87 12.91 -2.56
C PRO A 152 12.62 12.04 -2.42
N ARG A 153 12.74 10.71 -2.61
CA ARG A 153 11.61 9.75 -2.65
C ARG A 153 10.59 10.13 -3.73
N ARG A 154 11.10 10.43 -4.94
CA ARG A 154 10.28 10.75 -6.11
C ARG A 154 9.43 9.53 -6.49
N THR A 155 8.15 9.72 -6.75
CA THR A 155 7.21 8.62 -7.02
C THR A 155 7.11 8.30 -8.50
N VAL A 156 6.54 7.14 -8.86
CA VAL A 156 6.20 6.79 -10.24
C VAL A 156 5.40 7.91 -10.90
N LEU A 157 4.33 8.40 -10.26
CA LEU A 157 3.54 9.52 -10.77
C LEU A 157 4.37 10.78 -11.09
N GLU A 158 5.30 11.16 -10.20
CA GLU A 158 6.15 12.33 -10.43
C GLU A 158 7.12 12.10 -11.59
N VAL A 159 7.67 10.88 -11.74
CA VAL A 159 8.50 10.56 -12.90
C VAL A 159 7.67 10.60 -14.19
N LEU A 160 6.43 10.10 -14.18
CA LEU A 160 5.54 10.22 -15.34
C LEU A 160 5.25 11.69 -15.72
N CYS A 161 5.12 12.58 -14.73
CA CYS A 161 5.02 14.03 -14.98
C CYS A 161 6.32 14.63 -15.56
N ASP A 162 7.48 14.23 -15.04
CA ASP A 162 8.79 14.78 -15.41
C ASP A 162 9.24 14.34 -16.83
N PHE A 163 8.66 13.26 -17.38
CA PHE A 163 8.94 12.71 -18.72
C PHE A 163 7.67 12.67 -19.62
N PRO A 164 7.05 13.82 -19.92
CA PRO A 164 5.73 13.86 -20.55
C PRO A 164 5.68 13.25 -21.96
N HIS A 165 6.74 13.38 -22.76
CA HIS A 165 6.76 12.82 -24.12
C HIS A 165 6.82 11.29 -24.08
N THR A 166 7.62 10.74 -23.17
CA THR A 166 7.71 9.30 -22.93
C THR A 166 6.43 8.76 -22.34
N THR A 167 5.87 9.43 -21.33
CA THR A 167 4.63 9.02 -20.65
C THR A 167 3.47 8.86 -21.63
N CYS A 168 3.28 9.81 -22.55
CA CYS A 168 2.22 9.73 -23.56
C CYS A 168 2.41 8.58 -24.58
N ALA A 169 3.61 8.01 -24.66
CA ALA A 169 3.97 6.94 -25.61
C ALA A 169 4.00 5.55 -24.97
N ILE A 170 3.81 5.43 -23.65
CA ILE A 170 3.81 4.14 -22.95
C ILE A 170 2.62 3.30 -23.46
N PRO A 171 2.85 2.11 -24.04
CA PRO A 171 1.74 1.24 -24.42
C PRO A 171 1.09 0.66 -23.15
N TRP A 172 -0.21 0.82 -23.03
CA TRP A 172 -0.94 0.50 -21.79
C TRP A 172 -0.81 -0.96 -21.34
N ASN A 173 -0.60 -1.89 -22.27
CA ASN A 173 -0.42 -3.32 -21.99
C ASN A 173 0.88 -3.63 -21.22
N TYR A 174 1.86 -2.72 -21.21
CA TYR A 174 3.09 -2.85 -20.41
C TYR A 174 2.98 -2.25 -18.99
N LEU A 175 1.85 -1.61 -18.64
CA LEU A 175 1.70 -0.99 -17.32
C LEU A 175 1.87 -1.96 -16.15
N PRO A 176 1.34 -3.21 -16.20
CA PRO A 176 1.57 -4.19 -15.13
C PRO A 176 3.03 -4.62 -14.97
N ASP A 177 3.83 -4.60 -16.04
CA ASP A 177 5.26 -4.92 -16.01
C ASP A 177 6.09 -3.72 -15.52
N LEU A 178 5.64 -2.51 -15.85
CA LEU A 178 6.30 -1.26 -15.52
C LEU A 178 6.10 -0.89 -14.03
N ILE A 179 4.87 -1.01 -13.53
CA ILE A 179 4.49 -0.53 -12.20
C ILE A 179 4.19 -1.73 -11.29
N PRO A 180 4.93 -1.89 -10.17
CA PRO A 180 4.78 -3.07 -9.32
C PRO A 180 3.43 -3.08 -8.60
N PRO A 181 3.00 -4.26 -8.10
CA PRO A 181 1.76 -4.36 -7.34
C PRO A 181 1.86 -3.66 -5.97
N VAL A 182 0.74 -3.11 -5.50
CA VAL A 182 0.56 -2.55 -4.16
C VAL A 182 0.74 -3.67 -3.15
N ARG A 183 1.76 -3.51 -2.30
CA ARG A 183 2.07 -4.50 -1.26
C ARG A 183 1.15 -4.37 -0.04
N PRO A 184 0.79 -5.47 0.62
CA PRO A 184 0.14 -5.42 1.92
C PRO A 184 1.06 -4.78 2.96
N ARG A 185 0.49 -4.10 3.96
CA ARG A 185 1.22 -3.50 5.08
C ARG A 185 0.88 -4.23 6.37
N ALA A 186 1.93 -4.60 7.11
CA ALA A 186 1.85 -5.30 8.38
C ALA A 186 1.68 -4.32 9.55
N PHE A 187 0.80 -4.64 10.49
CA PHE A 187 0.64 -3.95 11.76
C PHE A 187 0.55 -4.95 12.89
N SER A 188 1.24 -4.68 14.00
CA SER A 188 1.03 -5.40 15.24
C SER A 188 -0.42 -5.23 15.70
N ILE A 189 -1.08 -6.34 16.03
CA ILE A 189 -2.42 -6.28 16.61
C ILE A 189 -2.33 -5.68 18.01
N ALA A 190 -3.18 -4.69 18.27
CA ALA A 190 -3.18 -3.86 19.48
C ALA A 190 -4.42 -4.09 20.37
N SER A 191 -4.98 -5.29 20.30
CA SER A 191 -6.10 -5.77 21.11
C SER A 191 -5.89 -7.24 21.48
N SER A 192 -6.46 -7.67 22.60
CA SER A 192 -6.57 -9.10 22.95
C SER A 192 -7.91 -9.67 22.47
N ILE A 193 -7.89 -10.83 21.80
CA ILE A 193 -9.12 -11.53 21.37
C ILE A 193 -10.01 -11.94 22.54
N LEU A 194 -9.42 -12.11 23.73
CA LEU A 194 -10.13 -12.44 24.97
C LEU A 194 -10.97 -11.26 25.48
N MET A 195 -10.51 -10.03 25.26
CA MET A 195 -11.18 -8.80 25.69
C MET A 195 -12.08 -8.22 24.62
N HIS A 196 -11.70 -8.37 23.35
CA HIS A 196 -12.44 -7.86 22.20
C HIS A 196 -12.74 -8.99 21.20
N PRO A 197 -13.68 -9.89 21.53
CA PRO A 197 -14.10 -10.91 20.58
C PRO A 197 -14.58 -10.27 19.28
N ASN A 198 -14.19 -10.84 18.14
CA ASN A 198 -14.56 -10.34 16.81
C ASN A 198 -14.07 -8.92 16.47
N ARG A 199 -13.05 -8.39 17.14
CA ARG A 199 -12.44 -7.10 16.81
C ARG A 199 -10.93 -7.20 16.70
N ILE A 200 -10.35 -6.47 15.76
CA ILE A 200 -8.90 -6.24 15.67
C ILE A 200 -8.65 -4.75 15.81
N GLN A 201 -7.74 -4.37 16.71
CA GLN A 201 -7.24 -3.01 16.81
C GLN A 201 -5.81 -2.90 16.26
N ILE A 202 -5.46 -1.73 15.72
CA ILE A 202 -4.07 -1.38 15.38
C ILE A 202 -3.74 0.03 15.88
N LEU A 203 -2.47 0.24 16.21
CA LEU A 203 -1.91 1.59 16.38
C LEU A 203 -1.15 2.00 15.13
N LEU A 204 -1.66 3.04 14.47
CA LEU A 204 -1.13 3.57 13.22
C LEU A 204 -0.50 4.95 13.44
N ALA A 205 0.81 5.07 13.23
CA ALA A 205 1.43 6.38 13.05
C ALA A 205 1.28 6.84 11.59
N VAL A 206 0.67 8.00 11.36
CA VAL A 206 0.49 8.56 10.03
C VAL A 206 1.85 9.00 9.48
N VAL A 207 2.29 8.38 8.39
CA VAL A 207 3.59 8.70 7.78
C VAL A 207 3.46 9.95 6.92
N ARG A 208 4.04 11.06 7.41
CA ARG A 208 4.18 12.32 6.68
C ARG A 208 5.52 12.97 7.00
N TYR A 209 6.33 13.24 6.00
CA TYR A 209 7.63 13.91 6.18
C TYR A 209 7.98 14.79 4.97
N LYS A 210 8.88 15.75 5.17
CA LYS A 210 9.36 16.62 4.09
C LYS A 210 10.66 16.05 3.53
N THR A 211 10.84 16.18 2.22
CA THR A 211 12.13 15.93 1.55
C THR A 211 12.64 17.25 0.97
N SER A 212 13.72 17.22 0.19
CA SER A 212 14.17 18.40 -0.57
C SER A 212 13.15 18.89 -1.60
N LEU A 213 12.14 18.08 -1.93
CA LEU A 213 10.99 18.48 -2.73
C LEU A 213 9.96 19.22 -1.88
N SER A 214 9.30 20.23 -2.46
CA SER A 214 8.30 21.06 -1.79
C SER A 214 7.09 20.26 -1.29
N LYS A 215 6.67 19.22 -2.03
CA LYS A 215 5.56 18.34 -1.67
C LYS A 215 5.99 17.33 -0.59
N ALA A 216 5.28 17.36 0.54
CA ALA A 216 5.49 16.40 1.63
C ALA A 216 5.19 14.97 1.17
N ARG A 217 6.06 14.03 1.57
CA ARG A 217 5.90 12.59 1.33
C ARG A 217 4.88 12.02 2.30
N ARG A 218 4.03 11.14 1.78
CA ARG A 218 2.95 10.47 2.50
C ARG A 218 3.07 8.97 2.32
N GLY A 219 2.89 8.20 3.38
CA GLY A 219 2.83 6.73 3.26
C GLY A 219 1.47 6.29 2.72
N LEU A 220 1.44 5.42 1.71
CA LEU A 220 0.21 4.95 1.06
C LEU A 220 -0.83 4.41 2.06
N CYS A 221 -0.50 3.33 2.77
CA CYS A 221 -1.43 2.68 3.69
C CYS A 221 -1.85 3.59 4.84
N SER A 222 -0.90 4.27 5.48
CA SER A 222 -1.19 5.14 6.62
C SER A 222 -2.06 6.34 6.25
N THR A 223 -1.85 6.92 5.08
CA THR A 223 -2.63 8.07 4.60
C THR A 223 -4.03 7.63 4.22
N TRP A 224 -4.14 6.50 3.51
CA TRP A 224 -5.42 5.92 3.16
C TRP A 224 -6.24 5.58 4.41
N LEU A 225 -5.69 4.83 5.37
CA LEU A 225 -6.41 4.48 6.59
C LEU A 225 -6.79 5.72 7.41
N ALA A 226 -5.93 6.73 7.49
CA ALA A 226 -6.22 7.98 8.19
C ALA A 226 -7.29 8.85 7.49
N SER A 227 -7.52 8.67 6.19
CA SER A 227 -8.56 9.43 5.47
C SER A 227 -9.97 8.82 5.61
N LEU A 228 -10.07 7.57 6.07
CA LEU A 228 -11.35 6.87 6.19
C LEU A 228 -12.14 7.36 7.41
N ASN A 229 -13.42 7.64 7.24
CA ASN A 229 -14.30 8.05 8.33
C ASN A 229 -15.48 7.08 8.51
N PRO A 230 -15.40 6.13 9.47
CA PRO A 230 -16.46 5.14 9.68
C PRO A 230 -17.75 5.74 10.27
N GLN A 231 -17.75 7.01 10.70
CA GLN A 231 -18.97 7.70 11.16
C GLN A 231 -19.84 8.19 10.01
N ASN A 232 -19.25 8.44 8.84
CA ASN A 232 -19.96 8.99 7.69
C ASN A 232 -20.44 7.92 6.73
N GLU A 233 -19.71 6.81 6.61
CA GLU A 233 -20.00 5.73 5.66
C GLU A 233 -19.51 4.37 6.17
N VAL A 234 -20.10 3.30 5.62
CA VAL A 234 -19.63 1.93 5.88
C VAL A 234 -18.35 1.69 5.08
N VAL A 235 -17.21 1.75 5.76
CA VAL A 235 -15.90 1.51 5.16
C VAL A 235 -15.47 0.07 5.38
N ARG A 236 -15.05 -0.61 4.30
CA ARG A 236 -14.46 -1.96 4.37
C ARG A 236 -12.98 -1.94 3.98
N VAL A 237 -12.16 -2.62 4.78
CA VAL A 237 -10.71 -2.72 4.63
C VAL A 237 -10.33 -4.19 4.47
N PRO A 238 -9.70 -4.60 3.35
CA PRO A 238 -9.26 -5.97 3.17
C PRO A 238 -8.08 -6.28 4.10
N LEU A 239 -8.24 -7.31 4.93
CA LEU A 239 -7.23 -7.73 5.90
C LEU A 239 -7.19 -9.25 6.11
N TRP A 240 -6.07 -9.72 6.67
CA TRP A 240 -5.89 -11.10 7.15
C TRP A 240 -4.82 -11.12 8.23
N VAL A 241 -4.71 -12.23 8.98
CA VAL A 241 -3.74 -12.37 10.07
C VAL A 241 -2.57 -13.25 9.63
N LYS A 242 -1.35 -12.84 10.00
CA LYS A 242 -0.15 -13.67 9.98
C LYS A 242 0.29 -13.93 11.41
N LYS A 243 0.65 -15.18 11.70
CA LYS A 243 1.15 -15.54 13.03
C LYS A 243 2.45 -14.78 13.32
N GLY A 244 2.48 -14.15 14.49
CA GLY A 244 3.63 -13.42 14.98
C GLY A 244 4.66 -14.34 15.61
N THR A 245 5.84 -13.77 15.87
CA THR A 245 6.93 -14.44 16.60
C THR A 245 6.88 -14.17 18.10
N LEU A 246 6.22 -13.08 18.52
CA LEU A 246 6.08 -12.72 19.92
C LEU A 246 5.00 -13.60 20.56
N ARG A 247 5.36 -14.27 21.66
CA ARG A 247 4.43 -15.05 22.49
C ARG A 247 4.56 -14.62 23.94
N PHE A 248 3.44 -14.48 24.61
CA PHE A 248 3.41 -14.28 26.05
C PHE A 248 3.67 -15.60 26.78
N PRO A 249 4.24 -15.56 28.00
CA PRO A 249 4.35 -16.74 28.85
C PRO A 249 2.98 -17.40 29.05
N GLY A 250 2.93 -18.74 28.95
CA GLY A 250 1.69 -19.50 29.10
C GLY A 250 1.27 -19.72 30.56
N GLU A 251 2.21 -19.62 31.50
CA GLU A 251 1.95 -19.82 32.92
C GLU A 251 1.44 -18.52 33.58
N PRO A 252 0.26 -18.55 34.21
CA PRO A 252 -0.21 -17.43 35.00
C PRO A 252 0.78 -17.08 36.11
N GLY A 253 1.20 -15.82 36.18
CA GLY A 253 2.11 -15.33 37.22
C GLY A 253 3.59 -15.26 36.82
N THR A 254 3.98 -15.76 35.63
CA THR A 254 5.33 -15.48 35.10
C THR A 254 5.50 -13.98 34.90
N PRO A 255 6.50 -13.32 35.51
CA PRO A 255 6.74 -11.90 35.29
C PRO A 255 7.10 -11.62 33.83
N ALA A 256 6.54 -10.55 33.27
CA ALA A 256 6.87 -10.07 31.93
C ALA A 256 7.43 -8.64 31.99
N VAL A 257 8.52 -8.38 31.26
CA VAL A 257 9.09 -7.04 31.08
C VAL A 257 8.81 -6.59 29.65
N MET A 258 8.01 -5.54 29.51
CA MET A 258 7.55 -5.03 28.21
C MET A 258 8.16 -3.65 27.95
N ILE A 259 8.88 -3.50 26.82
CA ILE A 259 9.53 -2.24 26.43
C ILE A 259 9.03 -1.87 25.04
N GLY A 260 8.14 -0.87 24.96
CA GLY A 260 7.47 -0.47 23.72
C GLY A 260 7.27 1.03 23.60
N PRO A 261 8.30 1.82 23.20
CA PRO A 261 8.13 3.25 22.98
C PRO A 261 7.31 3.55 21.71
N GLY A 262 6.54 4.64 21.73
CA GLY A 262 5.72 5.07 20.59
C GLY A 262 4.70 4.01 20.18
N THR A 263 4.55 3.77 18.87
CA THR A 263 3.67 2.70 18.35
C THR A 263 4.15 1.29 18.70
N GLY A 264 5.37 1.13 19.25
CA GLY A 264 5.85 -0.15 19.77
C GLY A 264 5.01 -0.70 20.93
N VAL A 265 4.21 0.15 21.59
CA VAL A 265 3.26 -0.28 22.63
C VAL A 265 2.11 -1.13 22.10
N ALA A 266 1.89 -1.17 20.77
CA ALA A 266 0.77 -1.87 20.13
C ALA A 266 0.57 -3.29 20.68
N VAL A 267 1.63 -4.13 20.65
CA VAL A 267 1.55 -5.54 21.07
C VAL A 267 1.27 -5.75 22.56
N PHE A 268 1.36 -4.70 23.38
CA PHE A 268 1.20 -4.75 24.84
C PHE A 268 -0.16 -4.22 25.32
N ARG A 269 -1.02 -3.77 24.40
CA ARG A 269 -2.41 -3.38 24.69
C ARG A 269 -3.35 -4.57 24.65
#